data_AF-A0A2S1YT48-F1
#
_entry.id   AF-A0A2S1YT48-F1
#
_cell.length_a   1.000
_cell.length_b   1.000
_cell.length_c   1.000
_cell.angle_alpha   90.00
_cell.angle_beta   90.00
_cell.angle_gamma   90.00
#
_symmetry.space_group_name_H-M   'P 1'
#
loop_
_entity.id
_entity.type
_entity.pdbx_description
1 polymer ?
#
loop_
_entity_poly.entity_id
_entity_poly.type
_entity_poly.pdbx_seq_one_letter_code
_entity_poly.pdbx_strand_id
1 'polypeptide(L)'
;MKKKIIIVLLLLGFQGFCQNEIDSLEDQIRVEIFGKCFSQLKPLPEVKNRAKLNKIPFCSLYQCVRYVQYVEYEEKIQNAILKRAVEIAALLYKNETPIYLISGMNSSDKALIKNINLKDDNKLVYISVAECISSSTLDRIQEVVNNETTRLIKSKKIKN
;
A
#
# COMPACT_ATOMS: atom_id res chain seq x y z
N MET A 1 36.21 36.88 0.79
CA MET A 1 36.10 35.39 0.79
C MET A 1 35.43 34.83 2.04
N LYS A 2 35.74 35.30 3.27
CA LYS A 2 35.16 34.77 4.52
C LYS A 2 33.62 34.75 4.60
N LYS A 3 32.92 35.78 4.09
CA LYS A 3 31.44 35.83 4.07
C LYS A 3 30.79 34.77 3.15
N LYS A 4 31.43 34.41 2.03
CA LYS A 4 30.91 33.37 1.11
C LYS A 4 31.03 31.97 1.70
N ILE A 5 32.09 31.72 2.49
CA ILE A 5 32.32 30.46 3.20
C ILE A 5 31.26 30.25 4.29
N ILE A 6 30.90 31.30 5.03
CA ILE A 6 29.86 31.25 6.07
C ILE A 6 28.48 30.92 5.48
N ILE A 7 28.15 31.46 4.30
CA ILE A 7 26.87 31.18 3.63
C ILE A 7 26.81 29.71 3.16
N VAL A 8 27.91 29.16 2.66
CA VAL A 8 27.98 27.74 2.26
C VAL A 8 27.88 26.82 3.47
N LEU A 9 28.53 27.16 4.59
CA LEU A 9 28.41 26.42 5.85
C LEU A 9 27.00 26.46 6.45
N LEU A 10 26.31 27.61 6.37
CA LEU A 10 24.91 27.72 6.79
C LEU A 10 24.00 26.85 5.92
N LEU A 11 24.17 26.86 4.60
CA LEU A 11 23.36 26.04 3.69
C LEU A 11 23.56 24.53 3.92
N LEU A 12 24.78 24.08 4.22
CA LEU A 12 25.05 22.69 4.57
C LEU A 12 24.47 22.29 5.93
N GLY A 13 24.44 23.21 6.91
CA GLY A 13 23.85 22.99 8.23
C GLY A 13 22.33 22.80 8.22
N PHE A 14 21.62 23.41 7.27
CA PHE A 14 20.16 23.25 7.13
C PHE A 14 19.74 21.95 6.42
N GLN A 15 20.63 21.30 5.67
CA GLN A 15 20.29 20.07 4.93
C GLN A 15 20.22 18.82 5.81
N GLY A 16 20.80 18.83 7.01
CA GLY A 16 20.84 17.67 7.92
C GLY A 16 19.59 17.45 8.79
N PHE A 17 18.64 18.39 8.82
CA PHE A 17 17.52 18.40 9.79
C PHE A 17 16.15 17.94 9.24
N CYS A 18 16.07 17.47 7.99
CA CYS A 18 14.79 17.10 7.36
C CYS A 18 14.68 15.63 6.91
N GLN A 19 15.59 14.75 7.33
CA GLN A 19 15.44 13.31 7.11
C GLN A 19 15.11 12.64 8.44
N ASN A 20 13.84 12.67 8.83
CA ASN A 20 13.38 11.88 9.97
C ASN A 20 13.30 10.41 9.54
N GLU A 21 13.82 9.49 10.37
CA GLU A 21 13.73 8.03 10.11
C GLU A 21 12.29 7.57 9.85
N ILE A 22 11.32 8.27 10.45
CA ILE A 22 9.88 8.08 10.28
C ILE A 22 9.43 8.29 8.82
N ASP A 23 9.84 9.40 8.20
CA ASP A 23 9.48 9.71 6.81
C ASP A 23 10.09 8.67 5.85
N SER A 24 11.29 8.20 6.18
CA SER A 24 11.96 7.14 5.40
C SER A 24 11.22 5.80 5.45
N LEU A 25 10.60 5.44 6.59
CA LEU A 25 9.84 4.21 6.75
C LEU A 25 8.53 4.25 5.96
N GLU A 26 7.81 5.37 5.99
CA GLU A 26 6.55 5.53 5.25
C GLU A 26 6.79 5.45 3.73
N ASP A 27 7.82 6.16 3.24
CA ASP A 27 8.23 6.10 1.84
C ASP A 27 8.64 4.68 1.43
N GLN A 28 9.38 3.97 2.30
CA GLN A 28 9.77 2.58 2.06
C GLN A 28 8.54 1.67 1.94
N ILE A 29 7.60 1.73 2.88
CA ILE A 29 6.36 0.92 2.83
C ILE A 29 5.56 1.25 1.58
N ARG A 30 5.43 2.53 1.24
CA ARG A 30 4.69 2.97 0.06
C ARG A 30 5.30 2.46 -1.23
N VAL A 31 6.62 2.55 -1.39
CA VAL A 31 7.31 2.17 -2.64
C VAL A 31 7.55 0.67 -2.71
N GLU A 32 8.12 0.08 -1.68
CA GLU A 32 8.59 -1.31 -1.68
C GLU A 32 7.50 -2.34 -1.41
N ILE A 33 6.38 -1.94 -0.79
CA ILE A 33 5.31 -2.85 -0.39
C ILE A 33 4.01 -2.51 -1.11
N PHE A 34 3.46 -1.30 -0.91
CA PHE A 34 2.18 -0.92 -1.50
C PHE A 34 2.27 -0.75 -3.03
N GLY A 35 3.38 -0.16 -3.49
CA GLY A 35 3.71 0.05 -4.89
C GLY A 35 4.31 -1.16 -5.60
N LYS A 36 4.66 -2.22 -4.87
CA LYS A 36 5.34 -3.41 -5.42
C LYS A 36 4.55 -4.02 -6.57
N CYS A 37 5.14 -4.00 -7.76
CA CYS A 37 4.56 -4.56 -8.98
C CYS A 37 5.02 -6.00 -9.19
N PHE A 38 4.08 -6.94 -9.19
CA PHE A 38 4.32 -8.35 -9.47
C PHE A 38 4.23 -8.64 -10.97
N SER A 39 5.39 -8.72 -11.64
CA SER A 39 5.48 -8.87 -13.10
C SER A 39 4.89 -10.17 -13.63
N GLN A 40 4.72 -11.20 -12.79
CA GLN A 40 4.06 -12.45 -13.16
C GLN A 40 2.54 -12.33 -13.32
N LEU A 41 1.92 -11.23 -12.87
CA LEU A 41 0.47 -11.04 -12.97
C LEU A 41 0.09 -10.63 -14.39
N LYS A 42 -0.84 -11.39 -14.98
CA LYS A 42 -1.37 -11.10 -16.32
C LYS A 42 -2.25 -9.85 -16.28
N PRO A 43 -2.37 -9.09 -17.40
CA PRO A 43 -3.34 -7.99 -17.48
C PRO A 43 -4.77 -8.47 -17.19
N LEU A 44 -5.60 -7.59 -16.62
CA LEU A 44 -7.01 -7.88 -16.40
C LEU A 44 -7.79 -7.85 -17.73
N PRO A 45 -8.42 -8.95 -18.17
CA PRO A 45 -9.18 -8.95 -19.42
C PRO A 45 -10.42 -8.03 -19.35
N GLU A 46 -10.99 -7.84 -18.17
CA GLU A 46 -12.20 -7.03 -17.94
C GLU A 46 -11.99 -5.54 -18.25
N VAL A 47 -10.75 -5.04 -18.16
CA VAL A 47 -10.44 -3.63 -18.45
C VAL A 47 -10.08 -3.37 -19.91
N LYS A 48 -9.96 -4.40 -20.76
CA LYS A 48 -9.42 -4.29 -22.13
C LYS A 48 -10.09 -3.20 -22.97
N ASN A 49 -11.41 -3.04 -22.83
CA ASN A 49 -12.22 -2.09 -23.59
C ASN A 49 -12.33 -0.71 -22.93
N ARG A 50 -11.68 -0.48 -21.77
CA ARG A 50 -11.70 0.80 -21.05
C ARG A 50 -10.40 1.54 -21.33
N ALA A 51 -10.45 2.56 -22.18
CA ALA A 51 -9.26 3.28 -22.68
C ALA A 51 -8.31 3.82 -21.59
N LYS A 52 -8.82 4.15 -20.40
CA LYS A 52 -7.99 4.60 -19.27
C LYS A 52 -7.42 3.45 -18.43
N LEU A 53 -8.11 2.32 -18.37
CA LEU A 53 -7.76 1.20 -17.48
C LEU A 53 -6.96 0.11 -18.20
N ASN A 54 -7.12 -0.05 -19.51
CA ASN A 54 -6.39 -1.07 -20.28
C ASN A 54 -4.87 -0.82 -20.35
N LYS A 55 -4.41 0.39 -19.99
CA LYS A 55 -3.00 0.75 -19.86
C LYS A 55 -2.44 0.46 -18.46
N ILE A 56 -3.30 0.15 -17.50
CA ILE A 56 -2.89 -0.11 -16.12
C ILE A 56 -2.59 -1.61 -15.99
N PRO A 57 -1.40 -2.00 -15.52
CA PRO A 57 -1.04 -3.41 -15.42
C PRO A 57 -1.77 -4.15 -14.29
N PHE A 58 -2.27 -3.42 -13.29
CA PHE A 58 -2.87 -3.98 -12.07
C PHE A 58 -1.96 -5.03 -11.41
N CYS A 59 -0.67 -4.69 -11.31
CA CYS A 59 0.36 -5.55 -10.74
C CYS A 59 0.72 -5.18 -9.29
N SER A 60 0.25 -4.03 -8.78
CA SER A 60 0.47 -3.59 -7.41
C SER A 60 -0.83 -3.26 -6.70
N LEU A 61 -0.82 -3.34 -5.37
CA LEU A 61 -2.01 -3.07 -4.59
C LEU A 61 -2.41 -1.59 -4.65
N TYR A 62 -1.42 -0.69 -4.71
CA TYR A 62 -1.64 0.73 -4.97
C TYR A 62 -2.52 0.96 -6.20
N GLN A 63 -2.25 0.24 -7.30
CA GLN A 63 -3.06 0.35 -8.52
C GLN A 63 -4.49 -0.14 -8.29
N CYS A 64 -4.67 -1.27 -7.59
CA CYS A 64 -6.01 -1.76 -7.28
C CYS A 64 -6.80 -0.75 -6.43
N VAL A 65 -6.22 -0.26 -5.33
CA VAL A 65 -6.86 0.73 -4.44
C VAL A 65 -7.17 2.03 -5.20
N ARG A 66 -6.25 2.52 -6.03
CA ARG A 66 -6.43 3.75 -6.80
C ARG A 66 -7.58 3.65 -7.82
N TYR A 67 -7.72 2.52 -8.50
CA TYR A 67 -8.65 2.39 -9.64
C TYR A 67 -9.96 1.68 -9.30
N VAL A 68 -10.08 1.03 -8.14
CA VAL A 68 -11.34 0.38 -7.74
C VAL A 68 -12.48 1.39 -7.59
N GLN A 69 -12.21 2.58 -7.04
CA GLN A 69 -13.19 3.67 -6.92
C GLN A 69 -13.58 4.27 -8.29
N TYR A 70 -12.65 4.27 -9.25
CA TYR A 70 -12.92 4.78 -10.61
C TYR A 70 -14.00 3.95 -11.34
N VAL A 71 -14.21 2.71 -10.90
CA VAL A 71 -15.14 1.74 -11.51
C VAL A 71 -16.28 1.36 -10.57
N GLU A 72 -16.63 2.23 -9.62
CA GLU A 72 -17.65 1.97 -8.59
C GLU A 72 -18.98 1.44 -9.16
N TYR A 73 -19.42 1.97 -10.30
CA TYR A 73 -20.67 1.56 -10.97
C TYR A 73 -20.48 0.47 -12.03
N GLU A 74 -19.29 -0.12 -12.15
CA GLU A 74 -18.97 -1.17 -13.11
C GLU A 74 -18.61 -2.46 -12.39
N GLU A 75 -19.62 -3.11 -11.84
CA GLU A 75 -19.46 -4.26 -10.95
C GLU A 75 -18.52 -5.35 -11.48
N LYS A 76 -18.59 -5.67 -12.78
CA LYS A 76 -17.70 -6.65 -13.41
C LYS A 76 -16.22 -6.26 -13.29
N ILE A 77 -15.90 -4.99 -13.55
CA ILE A 77 -14.51 -4.50 -13.49
C ILE A 77 -14.08 -4.35 -12.03
N GLN A 78 -14.96 -3.81 -11.19
CA GLN A 78 -14.72 -3.68 -9.76
C GLN A 78 -14.38 -5.04 -9.13
N ASN A 79 -15.18 -6.07 -9.40
CA ASN A 79 -14.96 -7.43 -8.90
C ASN A 79 -13.65 -8.04 -9.42
N ALA A 80 -13.24 -7.72 -10.66
CA ALA A 80 -11.95 -8.15 -11.20
C ALA A 80 -10.77 -7.48 -10.47
N ILE A 81 -10.88 -6.19 -10.17
CA ILE A 81 -9.87 -5.46 -9.38
C ILE A 81 -9.80 -6.00 -7.94
N LEU A 82 -10.94 -6.30 -7.31
CA LEU A 82 -11.00 -6.90 -5.98
C LEU A 82 -10.32 -8.27 -5.93
N LYS A 83 -10.60 -9.15 -6.91
CA LYS A 83 -9.92 -10.45 -7.03
C LYS A 83 -8.41 -10.28 -7.21
N ARG A 84 -8.00 -9.33 -8.05
CA ARG A 84 -6.58 -8.99 -8.22
C ARG A 84 -5.92 -8.50 -6.93
N ALA A 85 -6.62 -7.69 -6.14
CA ALA A 85 -6.12 -7.23 -4.85
C ALA A 85 -5.87 -8.40 -3.88
N VAL A 86 -6.77 -9.39 -3.87
CA VAL A 86 -6.61 -10.66 -3.11
C VAL A 86 -5.40 -11.45 -3.60
N GLU A 87 -5.22 -11.62 -4.92
CA GLU A 87 -4.03 -12.28 -5.49
C GLU A 87 -2.73 -11.60 -5.05
N ILE A 88 -2.70 -10.26 -5.08
CA ILE A 88 -1.54 -9.46 -4.66
C ILE A 88 -1.28 -9.60 -3.16
N ALA A 89 -2.32 -9.59 -2.31
CA ALA A 89 -2.19 -9.80 -0.88
C ALA A 89 -1.55 -11.17 -0.57
N ALA A 90 -1.94 -12.23 -1.29
CA ALA A 90 -1.32 -13.54 -1.17
C ALA A 90 0.15 -13.56 -1.59
N LEU A 91 0.51 -12.84 -2.66
CA LEU A 91 1.90 -12.70 -3.11
C LEU A 91 2.76 -11.90 -2.12
N LEU A 92 2.22 -10.83 -1.53
CA LEU A 92 2.87 -10.07 -0.48
C LEU A 92 3.10 -10.94 0.77
N TYR A 93 2.10 -11.71 1.18
CA TYR A 93 2.26 -12.70 2.26
C TYR A 93 3.36 -13.72 1.97
N LYS A 94 3.42 -14.27 0.76
CA LYS A 94 4.48 -15.21 0.32
C LYS A 94 5.88 -14.59 0.38
N ASN A 95 5.97 -13.28 0.18
CA ASN A 95 7.21 -12.51 0.29
C ASN A 95 7.51 -12.02 1.72
N GLU A 96 6.84 -12.60 2.73
CA GLU A 96 6.99 -12.25 4.15
C GLU A 96 6.60 -10.80 4.51
N THR A 97 5.79 -10.15 3.69
CA THR A 97 5.26 -8.81 3.94
C THR A 97 3.72 -8.85 3.96
N PRO A 98 3.08 -9.55 4.90
CA PRO A 98 1.63 -9.50 5.04
C PRO A 98 1.16 -8.06 5.24
N ILE A 99 -0.01 -7.73 4.69
CA ILE A 99 -0.53 -6.36 4.73
C ILE A 99 -1.92 -6.28 5.36
N TYR A 100 -2.19 -5.16 6.02
CA TYR A 100 -3.49 -4.83 6.58
C TYR A 100 -3.87 -3.40 6.19
N LEU A 101 -4.95 -3.26 5.42
CA LEU A 101 -5.46 -1.96 5.01
C LEU A 101 -6.30 -1.37 6.14
N ILE A 102 -6.09 -0.08 6.42
CA ILE A 102 -6.88 0.69 7.39
C ILE A 102 -7.37 1.99 6.76
N SER A 103 -8.49 2.49 7.26
CA SER A 103 -9.12 3.71 6.79
C SER A 103 -9.84 4.42 7.94
N GLY A 104 -10.30 5.64 7.65
CA GLY A 104 -10.98 6.51 8.61
C GLY A 104 -10.00 7.40 9.36
N MET A 105 -10.55 8.14 10.34
CA MET A 105 -9.84 9.18 11.08
C MET A 105 -8.50 8.71 11.65
N ASN A 106 -7.45 9.48 11.33
CA ASN A 106 -6.06 9.29 11.75
C ASN A 106 -5.49 7.92 11.35
N SER A 107 -5.91 7.37 10.21
CA SER A 107 -5.48 6.05 9.76
C SER A 107 -4.01 6.02 9.34
N SER A 108 -3.44 7.11 8.80
CA SER A 108 -2.00 7.20 8.48
C SER A 108 -1.17 7.27 9.75
N ASP A 109 -1.57 8.06 10.74
CA ASP A 109 -0.91 8.06 12.06
C ASP A 109 -0.96 6.68 12.71
N LYS A 110 -2.12 6.01 12.66
CA LYS A 110 -2.27 4.63 13.17
C LYS A 110 -1.39 3.65 12.40
N ALA A 111 -1.30 3.78 11.07
CA ALA A 111 -0.44 2.93 10.25
C ALA A 111 1.02 3.13 10.66
N LEU A 112 1.45 4.39 10.76
CA LEU A 112 2.80 4.76 11.15
C LEU A 112 3.17 4.17 12.52
N ILE A 113 2.35 4.45 13.55
CA ILE A 113 2.58 3.95 14.91
C ILE A 113 2.72 2.42 14.93
N LYS A 114 1.87 1.72 14.18
CA LYS A 114 1.91 0.25 14.12
C LYS A 114 3.11 -0.29 13.34
N ASN A 115 3.56 0.43 12.33
CA ASN A 115 4.72 0.02 11.52
C ASN A 115 6.07 0.32 12.18
N ILE A 116 6.13 1.11 13.26
CA ILE A 116 7.39 1.32 14.00
C ILE A 116 7.95 0.00 14.55
N ASN A 117 7.07 -0.92 14.97
CA ASN A 117 7.44 -2.20 15.59
C ASN A 117 7.11 -3.43 14.73
N LEU A 118 7.50 -3.43 13.44
CA LEU A 118 7.22 -4.53 12.49
C LEU A 118 7.74 -5.91 12.95
N LYS A 119 8.67 -5.97 13.90
CA LYS A 119 9.24 -7.23 14.41
C LYS A 119 8.29 -8.02 15.32
N ASP A 120 7.32 -7.37 15.95
CA ASP A 120 6.46 -8.00 16.97
C ASP A 120 5.14 -8.55 16.38
N ASP A 121 4.62 -7.95 15.31
CA ASP A 121 3.28 -8.22 14.75
C ASP A 121 3.28 -9.18 13.54
N ASN A 122 4.00 -10.31 13.59
CA ASN A 122 4.13 -11.24 12.44
C ASN A 122 4.60 -10.57 11.12
N LYS A 123 5.35 -9.46 11.21
CA LYS A 123 5.73 -8.60 10.07
C LYS A 123 4.52 -7.99 9.33
N LEU A 124 3.39 -7.81 9.99
CA LEU A 124 2.17 -7.22 9.42
C LEU A 124 2.37 -5.72 9.18
N VAL A 125 2.24 -5.32 7.92
CA VAL A 125 2.39 -3.95 7.47
C VAL A 125 1.03 -3.28 7.36
N TYR A 126 0.84 -2.19 8.08
CA TYR A 126 -0.39 -1.41 8.06
C TYR A 126 -0.31 -0.33 6.99
N ILE A 127 -1.34 -0.21 6.16
CA ILE A 127 -1.40 0.80 5.09
C ILE A 127 -2.69 1.57 5.21
N SER A 128 -2.58 2.89 5.37
CA SER A 128 -3.72 3.79 5.27
C SER A 128 -4.16 3.93 3.82
N VAL A 129 -5.43 3.69 3.54
CA VAL A 129 -6.04 3.88 2.21
C VAL A 129 -7.01 5.06 2.15
N ALA A 130 -7.37 5.64 3.30
CA ALA A 130 -8.19 6.86 3.40
C ALA A 130 -8.16 7.48 4.81
N GLU A 131 -7.66 8.71 4.94
CA GLU A 131 -7.41 9.46 6.19
C GLU A 131 -8.65 9.92 6.98
N CYS A 132 -9.83 10.03 6.36
CA CYS A 132 -11.01 10.66 6.98
C CYS A 132 -12.32 9.95 6.65
N ILE A 133 -12.64 9.84 5.36
CA ILE A 133 -13.88 9.22 4.87
C ILE A 133 -13.48 8.13 3.88
N SER A 134 -14.07 6.95 4.06
CA SER A 134 -13.93 5.83 3.14
C SER A 134 -15.19 5.72 2.29
N SER A 135 -15.05 5.35 1.01
CA SER A 135 -16.20 4.98 0.18
C SER A 135 -16.52 3.50 0.35
N SER A 136 -17.76 3.10 0.08
CA SER A 136 -18.17 1.68 0.14
C SER A 136 -17.26 0.78 -0.71
N THR A 137 -16.76 1.31 -1.83
CA THR A 137 -15.81 0.65 -2.70
C THR A 137 -14.42 0.47 -2.06
N LEU A 138 -13.93 1.45 -1.28
CA LEU A 138 -12.70 1.33 -0.51
C LEU A 138 -12.86 0.35 0.68
N ASP A 139 -14.02 0.36 1.32
CA ASP A 139 -14.33 -0.57 2.41
C ASP A 139 -14.30 -2.01 1.90
N ARG A 140 -14.85 -2.26 0.71
CA ARG A 140 -14.84 -3.59 0.09
C ARG A 140 -13.43 -4.08 -0.25
N ILE A 141 -12.55 -3.23 -0.80
CA ILE A 141 -11.17 -3.65 -1.08
C ILE A 141 -10.38 -3.88 0.21
N GLN A 142 -10.59 -3.04 1.22
CA GLN A 142 -10.03 -3.22 2.56
C GLN A 142 -10.46 -4.57 3.14
N GLU A 143 -11.76 -4.88 3.10
CA GLU A 143 -12.31 -6.12 3.63
C GLU A 143 -11.70 -7.36 2.96
N VAL A 144 -11.74 -7.44 1.62
CA VAL A 144 -11.27 -8.65 0.91
C VAL A 144 -9.76 -8.87 1.08
N VAL A 145 -8.97 -7.81 1.12
CA VAL A 145 -7.52 -7.88 1.36
C VAL A 145 -7.24 -8.32 2.80
N ASN A 146 -7.90 -7.71 3.78
CA ASN A 146 -7.68 -8.02 5.19
C ASN A 146 -8.14 -9.43 5.54
N ASN A 147 -9.27 -9.88 4.97
CA ASN A 147 -9.77 -11.23 5.15
C ASN A 147 -8.78 -12.26 4.60
N GLU A 148 -8.23 -12.03 3.39
CA GLU A 148 -7.23 -12.93 2.81
C GLU A 148 -5.95 -12.96 3.63
N THR A 149 -5.38 -11.81 4.00
CA THR A 149 -4.19 -11.76 4.85
C THR A 149 -4.41 -12.49 6.17
N THR A 150 -5.55 -12.25 6.83
CA THR A 150 -5.91 -12.90 8.09
C THR A 150 -6.03 -14.42 7.94
N ARG A 151 -6.68 -14.88 6.85
CA ARG A 151 -6.81 -16.30 6.53
C ARG A 151 -5.45 -16.97 6.33
N LEU A 152 -4.53 -16.32 5.63
CA LEU A 152 -3.18 -16.83 5.37
C LEU A 152 -2.35 -16.92 6.66
N ILE A 153 -2.39 -15.87 7.50
CA ILE A 153 -1.71 -15.86 8.80
C ILE A 153 -2.24 -16.98 9.70
N LYS A 154 -3.57 -17.13 9.82
CA LYS A 154 -4.19 -18.20 10.63
C LYS A 154 -3.83 -19.59 10.11
N SER A 155 -3.81 -19.77 8.79
CA SER A 155 -3.48 -21.06 8.16
C SER A 155 -2.03 -21.48 8.41
N LYS A 156 -1.09 -20.54 8.56
CA LYS A 156 0.30 -20.85 8.95
C LYS A 156 0.41 -21.28 10.41
N LYS A 157 -0.37 -20.67 11.31
CA LYS A 157 -0.42 -21.06 12.74
C LYS A 157 -0.96 -22.46 12.99
N ILE A 158 -1.77 -23.01 12.08
CA ILE A 158 -2.30 -24.38 12.18
C ILE A 158 -1.28 -25.42 11.69
N LYS A 159 -0.32 -25.02 10.85
CA LYS A 159 0.69 -25.92 10.24
C LYS A 159 2.00 -26.00 11.00
N ASN A 160 2.21 -25.11 11.98
CA ASN A 160 3.37 -25.05 12.86
C ASN A 160 2.96 -25.43 14.27
#